data_AF-A0A848W6T2-F1
#
_entry.id   AF-A0A848W6T2-F1
#
_cell.length_a   1.000
_cell.length_b   1.000
_cell.length_c   1.000
_cell.angle_alpha   90.00
_cell.angle_beta   90.00
_cell.angle_gamma   90.00
#
_symmetry.space_group_name_H-M   'P 1'
#
loop_
_entity.id
_entity.type
_entity.pdbx_description
1 polymer ?
#
loop_
_entity_poly.entity_id
_entity_poly.type
_entity_poly.pdbx_seq_one_letter_code
_entity_poly.pdbx_strand_id
1 'polypeptide(L)'
;MSAGHAYARCQSDTSVILGELNIDPAKISRTTFEIVYAGVTGMGVTGYSIWLQSDSCQGSVVVNFDTDCRVIGTFPRGNCSLQSLLK
;
A
#
# COMPACT_ATOMS: atom_id res chain seq x y z
N MET A 1 -20.60 6.54 -0.47
CA MET A 1 -19.61 6.49 0.63
C MET A 1 -18.60 7.61 0.40
N SER A 2 -18.25 8.41 1.41
CA SER A 2 -17.23 9.45 1.26
C SER A 2 -15.84 8.81 1.12
N ALA A 3 -14.94 9.46 0.39
CA ALA A 3 -13.55 9.02 0.22
C ALA A 3 -12.85 8.75 1.58
N GLY A 4 -13.14 9.56 2.60
CA GLY A 4 -12.59 9.36 3.95
C GLY A 4 -13.03 8.06 4.63
N HIS A 5 -14.24 7.57 4.35
CA HIS A 5 -14.75 6.34 4.98
C HIS A 5 -14.13 5.09 4.35
N ALA A 6 -13.94 5.08 3.03
CA ALA A 6 -13.25 4.00 2.33
C ALA A 6 -11.74 3.98 2.66
N TYR A 7 -11.11 5.15 2.82
CA TYR A 7 -9.73 5.25 3.30
C TYR A 7 -9.53 4.59 4.68
N ALA A 8 -10.38 4.94 5.66
CA ALA A 8 -10.28 4.37 7.01
C ALA A 8 -10.47 2.84 7.01
N ARG A 9 -11.34 2.33 6.14
CA ARG A 9 -11.54 0.89 5.95
C ARG A 9 -10.28 0.22 5.39
N CYS A 10 -9.75 0.70 4.27
CA CYS A 10 -8.56 0.08 3.67
C CYS A 10 -7.34 0.18 4.61
N GLN A 11 -7.25 1.26 5.39
CA GLN A 11 -6.22 1.39 6.41
C GLN A 11 -6.37 0.36 7.52
N SER A 12 -7.59 0.10 8.00
CA SER A 12 -7.86 -0.96 9.00
C SER A 12 -7.53 -2.36 8.46
N ASP A 13 -7.81 -2.61 7.19
CA ASP A 13 -7.63 -3.92 6.54
C ASP A 13 -6.16 -4.19 6.15
N THR A 14 -5.25 -3.24 6.36
CA THR A 14 -3.81 -3.37 6.02
C THR A 14 -3.20 -4.67 6.50
N SER A 15 -3.48 -5.07 7.76
CA SER A 15 -2.89 -6.28 8.33
C SER A 15 -3.33 -7.56 7.61
N VAL A 16 -4.60 -7.62 7.18
CA VAL A 16 -5.16 -8.73 6.40
C VAL A 16 -4.51 -8.79 5.04
N ILE A 17 -4.44 -7.65 4.35
CA ILE A 17 -3.80 -7.50 3.04
C ILE A 17 -2.33 -7.95 3.09
N LEU A 18 -1.56 -7.49 4.07
CA LEU A 18 -0.16 -7.91 4.22
C LEU A 18 -0.05 -9.42 4.44
N GLY A 19 -0.99 -10.01 5.19
CA GLY A 19 -1.10 -11.46 5.35
C GLY A 19 -1.37 -12.20 4.04
N GLU A 20 -2.31 -11.71 3.23
CA GLU A 20 -2.64 -12.29 1.91
C GLU A 20 -1.46 -12.21 0.93
N LEU A 21 -0.68 -11.13 1.00
CA LEU A 21 0.54 -10.96 0.20
C LEU A 21 1.75 -11.72 0.77
N ASN A 22 1.57 -12.46 1.86
CA ASN A 22 2.61 -13.17 2.60
C ASN A 22 3.80 -12.27 3.00
N ILE A 23 3.51 -10.99 3.27
CA ILE A 23 4.49 -10.01 3.73
C ILE A 23 4.70 -10.18 5.23
N ASP A 24 5.96 -10.20 5.65
CA ASP A 24 6.37 -10.23 7.04
C ASP A 24 6.35 -8.80 7.63
N PRO A 25 5.40 -8.47 8.53
CA PRO A 25 5.36 -7.16 9.16
C PRO A 25 6.62 -6.87 9.99
N ALA A 26 7.37 -7.88 10.45
CA ALA A 26 8.61 -7.68 11.18
C ALA A 26 9.74 -7.09 10.31
N LYS A 27 9.64 -7.22 8.98
CA LYS A 27 10.62 -6.66 8.03
C LYS A 27 10.27 -5.22 7.62
N ILE A 28 9.12 -4.70 8.05
CA ILE A 28 8.64 -3.37 7.69
C ILE A 28 9.02 -2.39 8.81
N SER A 29 9.88 -1.42 8.51
CA SER A 29 10.27 -0.37 9.46
C SER A 29 9.32 0.83 9.44
N ARG A 30 8.66 1.07 8.30
CA ARG A 30 7.65 2.13 8.17
C ARG A 30 6.58 1.79 7.14
N THR A 31 5.35 2.18 7.47
CA THR A 31 4.19 2.09 6.59
C THR A 31 3.61 3.49 6.37
N THR A 32 3.42 3.88 5.11
CA THR A 32 2.74 5.13 4.75
C THR A 32 1.54 4.80 3.88
N PHE A 33 0.38 5.38 4.20
CA PHE A 33 -0.86 5.19 3.46
C PHE A 33 -1.16 6.47 2.68
N GLU A 34 -1.47 6.35 1.38
CA GLU A 34 -1.72 7.48 0.50
C GLU A 34 -3.02 7.29 -0.30
N ILE A 35 -3.72 8.41 -0.54
CA ILE A 35 -4.88 8.45 -1.44
C ILE A 35 -4.38 8.69 -2.85
N VAL A 36 -4.83 7.86 -3.80
CA VAL A 36 -4.54 8.02 -5.22
C VAL A 36 -5.72 8.74 -5.88
N TYR A 37 -5.43 9.84 -6.57
CA TYR A 37 -6.43 10.66 -7.26
C TYR A 37 -6.35 10.51 -8.78
N ALA A 38 -7.49 10.66 -9.46
CA ALA A 38 -7.57 10.73 -10.92
C ALA A 38 -7.01 12.07 -11.43
N GLY A 39 -5.97 11.98 -12.27
CA GLY A 39 -5.50 13.10 -13.09
C GLY A 39 -4.84 14.25 -12.32
N VAL A 40 -4.38 15.25 -13.08
CA VAL A 40 -3.60 16.39 -12.56
C VAL A 40 -4.44 17.33 -11.68
N THR A 41 -5.76 17.29 -11.83
CA THR A 41 -6.72 18.17 -11.12
C THR A 41 -7.24 17.55 -9.82
N GLY A 42 -6.92 16.28 -9.52
CA GLY A 42 -7.30 15.62 -8.26
C GLY A 42 -8.80 15.37 -8.07
N MET A 43 -9.61 15.50 -9.13
CA MET A 43 -11.06 15.34 -9.04
C MET A 43 -11.45 13.86 -9.11
N GLY A 44 -11.40 13.21 -7.95
CA GLY A 44 -11.89 11.84 -7.75
C GLY A 44 -10.81 10.91 -7.20
N VAL A 45 -11.15 10.15 -6.15
CA VAL A 45 -10.26 9.10 -5.63
C VAL A 45 -10.38 7.89 -6.55
N THR A 46 -9.25 7.43 -7.08
CA THR A 46 -9.15 6.24 -7.93
C THR A 46 -8.71 5.02 -7.16
N GLY A 47 -8.13 5.20 -5.99
CA GLY A 47 -7.67 4.12 -5.16
C GLY A 47 -6.80 4.60 -4.01
N TYR A 48 -6.05 3.67 -3.44
CA TYR A 48 -5.13 3.93 -2.35
C TYR A 48 -3.80 3.25 -2.61
N SER A 49 -2.76 3.67 -1.91
CA SER A 49 -1.48 2.96 -1.92
C SER A 49 -0.90 2.87 -0.52
N ILE A 50 -0.23 1.76 -0.26
CA ILE A 50 0.55 1.54 0.94
C ILE A 50 2.00 1.41 0.53
N TRP A 51 2.85 2.21 1.17
CA TRP A 51 4.28 2.20 0.97
C TRP A 51 4.93 1.52 2.16
N LEU A 52 5.57 0.40 1.88
CA LEU A 52 6.23 -0.46 2.85
C LEU A 52 7.73 -0.24 2.74
N GLN A 53 8.31 0.37 3.76
CA GLN A 53 9.75 0.59 3.86
C GLN A 53 10.36 -0.48 4.76
N SER A 54 11.58 -0.87 4.44
CA SER A 54 12.37 -1.79 5.22
C SER A 54 13.78 -1.25 5.35
N ASP A 55 14.40 -1.45 6.51
CA ASP A 55 15.77 -1.00 6.75
C ASP A 55 16.80 -1.83 5.97
N SER A 56 16.39 -2.97 5.40
CA SER A 56 17.26 -3.81 4.55
C SER A 56 17.41 -3.28 3.12
N CYS A 57 16.66 -2.25 2.71
CA CYS A 57 16.72 -1.71 1.35
C CYS A 57 16.44 -0.19 1.33
N GLN A 58 16.93 0.48 0.29
CA GLN A 58 16.67 1.89 0.03
C GLN A 58 15.47 2.05 -0.91
N GLY A 59 14.32 2.38 -0.33
CA GLY A 59 13.10 2.66 -1.09
C GLY A 59 11.85 2.13 -0.40
N SER A 60 10.88 1.66 -1.19
CA SER A 60 9.64 1.09 -0.67
C SER A 60 9.09 0.05 -1.63
N VAL A 61 8.36 -0.93 -1.09
CA VAL A 61 7.43 -1.73 -1.88
C VAL A 61 6.08 -1.02 -1.80
N VAL A 62 5.52 -0.68 -2.95
CA VAL A 62 4.23 -0.01 -3.03
C VAL A 62 3.16 -1.03 -3.38
N VAL A 63 2.12 -1.10 -2.55
CA VAL A 63 0.92 -1.91 -2.77
C VAL A 63 -0.21 -0.98 -3.14
N ASN A 64 -0.83 -1.17 -4.31
CA ASN A 64 -1.95 -0.36 -4.77
C ASN A 64 -3.27 -1.08 -4.52
N PHE A 65 -4.29 -0.30 -4.17
CA PHE A 65 -5.65 -0.73 -3.87
C PHE A 65 -6.65 0.02 -4.73
N ASP A 66 -7.74 -0.65 -5.10
CA ASP A 66 -8.94 0.03 -5.59
C ASP A 66 -9.72 0.66 -4.42
N THR A 67 -10.83 1.32 -4.75
CA THR A 67 -11.73 1.92 -3.76
C THR A 67 -12.44 0.90 -2.86
N ASP A 68 -12.40 -0.39 -3.22
CA ASP A 68 -12.97 -1.52 -2.48
C ASP A 68 -11.91 -2.25 -1.62
N CYS A 69 -10.71 -1.69 -1.51
CA CYS A 69 -9.55 -2.23 -0.78
C CYS A 69 -8.99 -3.53 -1.37
N ARG A 70 -9.26 -3.83 -2.64
CA ARG A 70 -8.68 -4.99 -3.32
C ARG A 70 -7.32 -4.62 -3.88
N VAL A 71 -6.34 -5.51 -3.68
CA VAL A 71 -5.00 -5.32 -4.24
C VAL A 71 -5.08 -5.34 -5.76
N ILE A 72 -4.71 -4.23 -6.40
CA ILE A 72 -4.59 -4.13 -7.86
C ILE A 72 -3.19 -4.57 -8.30
N GLY A 73 -2.18 -4.31 -7.49
CA GLY A 73 -0.82 -4.72 -7.80
C GLY A 73 0.20 -4.24 -6.78
N THR A 74 1.40 -4.79 -6.91
CA THR A 74 2.56 -4.45 -6.08
C THR A 74 3.74 -4.11 -6.98
N PHE A 75 4.48 -3.06 -6.68
CA PHE A 75 5.67 -2.72 -7.44
C PHE A 75 6.78 -2.17 -6.54
N PRO A 76 8.04 -2.45 -6.89
CA PRO A 76 9.19 -1.89 -6.19
C PRO A 76 9.36 -0.40 -6.54
N ARG A 77 9.81 0.38 -5.57
CA ARG A 77 10.29 1.75 -5.77
C ARG A 77 11.64 1.91 -5.10
N GLY A 78 12.65 2.31 -5.88
CA GLY A 78 14.05 2.24 -5.45
C GLY A 78 14.62 0.84 -5.63
N ASN A 79 15.46 0.38 -4.71
CA ASN A 79 16.07 -0.95 -4.76
C ASN A 79 15.36 -1.99 -3.87
N CYS A 80 14.26 -1.60 -3.21
CA CYS A 80 13.44 -2.53 -2.44
C CYS A 80 12.69 -3.50 -3.35
N SER A 81 12.65 -4.78 -2.99
CA SER A 81 11.90 -5.82 -3.70
C SER A 81 10.79 -6.37 -2.80
N LEU A 82 9.68 -6.82 -3.37
CA LEU A 82 8.66 -7.54 -2.60
C LEU A 82 9.26 -8.79 -1.93
N GLN A 83 10.16 -9.50 -2.63
CA GLN A 83 10.77 -10.73 -2.14
C GLN A 83 11.56 -10.54 -0.83
N SER A 84 12.16 -9.36 -0.61
CA SER A 84 12.88 -9.10 0.65
C SER A 84 11.93 -8.95 1.84
N LEU A 85 10.63 -8.71 1.60
CA LEU A 85 9.62 -8.54 2.63
C LEU A 85 8.76 -9.77 2.85
N LEU A 86 8.86 -10.81 2.02
CA LEU A 86 8.06 -12.02 2.17
C LEU A 86 8.50 -12.83 3.41
N LYS A 87 7.57 -13.56 4.02
CA LYS A 87 7.83 -14.55 5.07
C LYS A 87 8.57 -15.76 4.52
#